data_AF-A0A2S3WDP3-F1
#
_entry.id   AF-A0A2S3WDP3-F1
#
_cell.length_a   1.000
_cell.length_b   1.000
_cell.length_c   1.000
_cell.angle_alpha   90.00
_cell.angle_beta   90.00
_cell.angle_gamma   90.00
#
_symmetry.space_group_name_H-M   'P 1'
#
loop_
_entity.id
_entity.type
_entity.pdbx_description
1 polymer ?
#
loop_
_entity_poly.entity_id
_entity_poly.type
_entity_poly.pdbx_seq_one_letter_code
_entity_poly.pdbx_strand_id
1 'polypeptide(L)'
;MEVSASSLGIDLSHDSAGWYKWLLACFLVGKRIRSSVALAAYHALVVGIGLDTSAKLASCPHRTLVRQLGSAGYARYDESTARRLHALGGRLQSEMANYLDLNVKVDAARLSQWLLSFDGIGPKTLEIFMRELHSAQR
;
A
#
# COMPACT_ATOMS: atom_id res chain seq x y z
N MET A 1 17.54 7.82 5.29
CA MET A 1 17.24 7.20 3.99
C MET A 1 15.74 7.31 3.79
N GLU A 2 15.30 8.01 2.75
CA GLU A 2 13.87 8.07 2.40
C GLU A 2 13.44 6.72 1.81
N VAL A 3 12.23 6.27 2.14
CA VAL A 3 11.69 5.01 1.62
C VAL A 3 11.33 5.19 0.13
N SER A 4 11.83 4.31 -0.73
CA SER A 4 11.50 4.23 -2.17
C SER A 4 11.03 2.82 -2.56
N ALA A 5 10.34 2.70 -3.69
CA ALA A 5 9.94 1.38 -4.21
C ALA A 5 11.16 0.50 -4.49
N SER A 6 12.19 1.08 -5.11
CA SER A 6 13.46 0.40 -5.40
C SER A 6 14.18 -0.09 -4.14
N SER A 7 14.17 0.68 -3.05
CA SER A 7 14.78 0.26 -1.78
C SER A 7 14.10 -0.95 -1.14
N LEU A 8 12.86 -1.24 -1.54
CA LEU A 8 12.07 -2.41 -1.11
C LEU A 8 12.09 -3.54 -2.14
N GLY A 9 12.84 -3.41 -3.24
CA GLY A 9 12.85 -4.38 -4.33
C GLY A 9 11.52 -4.46 -5.09
N ILE A 10 10.74 -3.37 -5.09
CA ILE A 10 9.46 -3.28 -5.81
C ILE A 10 9.74 -2.72 -7.20
N ASP A 11 9.46 -3.53 -8.22
CA ASP A 11 9.45 -3.10 -9.61
C ASP A 11 8.13 -2.40 -9.96
N LEU A 12 8.20 -1.21 -10.54
CA LEU A 12 7.06 -0.38 -10.94
C LEU A 12 6.87 -0.28 -12.46
N SER A 13 7.74 -0.95 -13.24
CA SER A 13 7.83 -0.77 -14.70
C SER A 13 6.86 -1.64 -15.51
N HIS A 14 6.39 -2.76 -14.94
CA HIS A 14 5.68 -3.77 -15.71
C HIS A 14 4.19 -3.84 -15.43
N ASP A 15 3.79 -4.00 -14.17
CA ASP A 15 2.41 -4.32 -13.82
C ASP A 15 1.87 -3.50 -12.66
N SER A 16 0.56 -3.61 -12.46
CA SER A 16 -0.14 -2.96 -11.36
C SER A 16 0.13 -3.64 -10.01
N ALA A 17 0.72 -4.84 -9.98
CA ALA A 17 1.07 -5.52 -8.73
C ALA A 17 2.25 -4.83 -8.03
N GLY A 18 3.22 -4.31 -8.81
CA GLY A 18 4.26 -3.40 -8.32
C GLY A 18 3.67 -2.19 -7.59
N TRP A 19 2.71 -1.52 -8.21
CA TRP A 19 2.05 -0.34 -7.64
C TRP A 19 1.17 -0.65 -6.44
N TYR A 20 0.48 -1.79 -6.44
CA TYR A 20 -0.22 -2.30 -5.26
C TYR A 20 0.75 -2.47 -4.08
N LYS A 21 1.87 -3.16 -4.29
CA LYS A 21 2.90 -3.38 -3.26
C LYS A 21 3.43 -2.04 -2.74
N TRP A 22 3.68 -1.09 -3.65
CA TRP A 22 4.14 0.24 -3.26
C TRP A 22 3.11 1.01 -2.45
N LEU A 23 1.84 0.98 -2.85
CA LEU A 23 0.75 1.62 -2.11
C LEU A 23 0.61 1.03 -0.70
N LEU A 24 0.73 -0.29 -0.56
CA LEU A 24 0.70 -0.96 0.74
C LEU A 24 1.86 -0.52 1.64
N ALA A 25 3.07 -0.38 1.09
CA ALA A 25 4.22 0.16 1.82
C ALA A 25 3.96 1.62 2.27
N CYS A 26 3.47 2.47 1.37
CA CYS A 26 3.13 3.86 1.66
C CYS A 26 2.04 3.97 2.75
N PHE A 27 1.04 3.09 2.71
CA PHE A 27 -0.04 3.05 3.70
C PHE A 27 0.50 2.78 5.10
N LEU A 28 1.44 1.84 5.24
CA LEU A 28 2.05 1.49 6.52
C LEU A 28 3.01 2.59 7.02
N VAL A 29 3.84 3.12 6.13
CA VAL A 29 4.83 4.17 6.42
C VAL A 29 4.18 5.52 6.72
N GLY A 30 3.03 5.83 6.11
CA GLY A 30 2.32 7.10 6.31
C GLY A 30 1.75 7.29 7.72
N LYS A 31 1.76 6.26 8.57
CA LYS A 31 1.40 6.40 9.98
C LYS A 31 2.55 7.02 10.77
N ARG A 32 2.22 7.72 11.88
CA ARG A 32 3.22 8.24 12.84
C ARG A 32 3.89 7.11 13.63
N ILE A 33 4.66 6.27 12.95
CA ILE A 33 5.43 5.15 13.50
C ILE A 33 6.85 5.19 12.93
N ARG A 34 7.80 4.54 13.59
CA ARG A 34 9.17 4.42 13.06
C ARG A 34 9.14 3.68 11.72
N SER A 35 9.82 4.22 10.71
CA SER A 35 9.84 3.63 9.36
C SER A 35 10.31 2.17 9.37
N SER A 36 11.27 1.81 10.23
CA SER A 36 11.73 0.42 10.37
C SER A 36 10.61 -0.55 10.78
N VAL A 37 9.68 -0.12 11.64
CA VAL A 37 8.52 -0.92 12.08
C VAL A 37 7.51 -1.06 10.94
N ALA A 38 7.25 0.02 10.20
CA ALA A 38 6.37 -0.01 9.04
C ALA A 38 6.91 -0.94 7.94
N LEU A 39 8.23 -0.91 7.69
CA LEU A 39 8.88 -1.79 6.71
C LEU A 39 8.88 -3.25 7.17
N ALA A 40 9.11 -3.52 8.45
CA ALA A 40 8.99 -4.88 8.99
C ALA A 40 7.56 -5.42 8.82
N ALA A 41 6.54 -4.60 9.08
CA ALA A 41 5.14 -4.95 8.85
C ALA A 41 4.85 -5.20 7.36
N TYR A 42 5.38 -4.36 6.47
CA TYR A 42 5.27 -4.55 5.02
C TYR A 42 5.86 -5.90 4.60
N HIS A 43 7.09 -6.22 5.02
CA HIS A 43 7.72 -7.49 4.69
C HIS A 43 6.96 -8.69 5.29
N ALA A 44 6.47 -8.60 6.52
CA ALA A 44 5.68 -9.67 7.13
C ALA A 44 4.39 -9.96 6.32
N LEU A 45 3.71 -8.92 5.85
CA LEU A 45 2.48 -9.07 5.06
C LEU A 45 2.76 -9.55 3.64
N VAL A 46 3.67 -8.92 2.91
CA VAL A 46 3.91 -9.22 1.50
C VAL A 46 4.77 -10.45 1.32
N VAL A 47 5.93 -10.51 1.98
CA VAL A 47 6.90 -11.60 1.84
C VAL A 47 6.54 -12.78 2.75
N GLY A 48 6.17 -12.49 4.00
CA GLY A 48 5.94 -13.52 5.02
C GLY A 48 4.68 -14.35 4.81
N ILE A 49 3.58 -13.73 4.35
CA ILE A 49 2.31 -14.42 4.10
C ILE A 49 1.76 -14.22 2.68
N GLY A 50 2.55 -13.64 1.77
CA GLY A 50 2.22 -13.60 0.34
C GLY A 50 1.14 -12.60 -0.06
N LEU A 51 0.88 -11.53 0.70
CA LEU A 51 -0.07 -10.48 0.31
C LEU A 51 0.51 -9.51 -0.73
N ASP A 52 0.87 -10.04 -1.90
CA ASP A 52 1.51 -9.34 -3.01
C ASP A 52 0.55 -8.83 -4.10
N THR A 53 -0.77 -9.04 -3.91
CA THR A 53 -1.83 -8.58 -4.81
C THR A 53 -3.05 -8.08 -4.03
N SER A 54 -3.84 -7.19 -4.64
CA SER A 54 -5.10 -6.69 -4.07
C SER A 54 -6.10 -7.80 -3.76
N ALA A 55 -6.19 -8.81 -4.64
CA ALA A 55 -7.06 -9.96 -4.46
C ALA A 55 -6.72 -10.75 -3.18
N LYS A 56 -5.42 -11.05 -2.97
CA LYS A 56 -4.97 -11.76 -1.77
C LYS A 56 -5.23 -10.94 -0.51
N LEU A 57 -5.07 -9.62 -0.55
CA LEU A 57 -5.40 -8.75 0.58
C LEU A 57 -6.91 -8.73 0.87
N ALA A 58 -7.74 -8.61 -0.16
CA ALA A 58 -9.20 -8.63 -0.05
C ALA A 58 -9.71 -9.95 0.55
N SER A 59 -9.10 -11.08 0.19
CA SER A 59 -9.47 -12.40 0.72
C SER A 59 -8.77 -12.76 2.02
N CYS A 60 -7.85 -11.94 2.53
CA CYS A 60 -7.09 -12.25 3.73
C CYS A 60 -8.01 -12.18 4.97
N PRO A 61 -8.05 -13.24 5.82
CA PRO A 61 -8.83 -13.19 7.05
C PRO A 61 -8.38 -12.06 7.97
N HIS A 62 -9.34 -11.29 8.48
CA HIS A 62 -9.07 -10.16 9.39
C HIS A 62 -8.14 -10.54 10.56
N ARG A 63 -8.41 -11.67 11.22
CA ARG A 63 -7.56 -12.24 12.29
C ARG A 63 -6.09 -12.41 11.88
N THR A 64 -5.84 -12.83 10.63
CA THR A 64 -4.48 -13.03 10.13
C THR A 64 -3.75 -11.70 10.04
N LEU A 65 -4.42 -10.66 9.52
CA LEU A 65 -3.87 -9.30 9.48
C LEU A 65 -3.56 -8.77 10.88
N VAL A 66 -4.50 -8.90 11.82
CA VAL A 66 -4.32 -8.45 13.22
C VAL A 66 -3.07 -9.11 13.82
N ARG A 67 -2.95 -10.44 13.71
CA ARG A 67 -1.79 -11.18 14.25
C ARG A 67 -0.46 -10.74 13.65
N GLN A 68 -0.39 -10.57 12.33
CA GLN A 68 0.85 -10.15 11.65
C GLN A 68 1.23 -8.72 12.03
N LEU A 69 0.25 -7.81 12.04
CA LEU A 69 0.45 -6.42 12.45
C LEU A 69 0.90 -6.31 13.91
N GLY A 70 0.24 -7.03 14.82
CA GLY A 70 0.60 -7.05 16.24
C GLY A 70 2.04 -7.49 16.46
N SER A 71 2.44 -8.59 15.81
CA SER A 71 3.80 -9.14 15.87
C SER A 71 4.85 -8.20 15.26
N ALA A 72 4.45 -7.40 14.26
CA ALA A 72 5.32 -6.43 13.60
C ALA A 72 5.36 -5.05 14.30
N GLY A 73 4.86 -4.92 15.53
CA GLY A 73 4.94 -3.68 16.31
C GLY A 73 3.76 -2.73 16.14
N TYR A 74 2.67 -3.18 15.52
CA TYR A 74 1.40 -2.45 15.46
C TYR A 74 0.41 -2.89 16.55
N ALA A 75 0.83 -3.55 17.63
CA ALA A 75 -0.09 -4.09 18.66
C ALA A 75 -1.12 -3.09 19.22
N ARG A 76 -0.83 -1.78 19.25
CA ARG A 76 -1.81 -0.75 19.65
C ARG A 76 -2.87 -0.44 18.59
N TYR A 77 -2.56 -0.70 17.33
CA TYR A 77 -3.32 -0.27 16.17
C TYR A 77 -3.68 -1.41 15.20
N ASP A 78 -3.39 -2.65 15.55
CA ASP A 78 -3.49 -3.84 14.70
C ASP A 78 -4.92 -4.02 14.19
N GLU A 79 -5.92 -4.04 15.06
CA GLU A 79 -7.34 -4.12 14.74
C GLU A 79 -7.78 -3.01 13.78
N SER A 80 -7.47 -1.77 14.15
CA SER A 80 -7.86 -0.59 13.35
C SER A 80 -7.14 -0.51 12.00
N THR A 81 -5.94 -1.10 11.90
CA THR A 81 -5.14 -1.12 10.68
C THR A 81 -5.56 -2.29 9.80
N ALA A 82 -5.84 -3.46 10.38
CA ALA A 82 -6.39 -4.62 9.68
C ALA A 82 -7.73 -4.31 9.01
N ARG A 83 -8.65 -3.62 9.70
CA ARG A 83 -9.93 -3.21 9.10
C ARG A 83 -9.73 -2.31 7.87
N ARG A 84 -8.82 -1.33 7.97
CA ARG A 84 -8.53 -0.42 6.85
C ARG A 84 -7.82 -1.12 5.70
N LEU A 85 -6.91 -2.03 6.00
CA LEU A 85 -6.25 -2.86 4.98
C LEU A 85 -7.24 -3.77 4.26
N HIS A 86 -8.23 -4.32 4.95
CA HIS A 86 -9.27 -5.13 4.32
C HIS A 86 -10.14 -4.29 3.38
N ALA A 87 -10.59 -3.11 3.83
CA ALA A 87 -11.33 -2.17 3.00
C ALA A 87 -10.51 -1.67 1.79
N LEU A 88 -9.21 -1.40 2.01
CA LEU A 88 -8.25 -1.06 0.96
C LEU A 88 -8.18 -2.18 -0.08
N GLY A 89 -7.95 -3.43 0.35
CA GLY A 89 -7.84 -4.58 -0.55
C GLY A 89 -9.06 -4.76 -1.44
N GLY A 90 -10.26 -4.69 -0.87
CA GLY A 90 -11.51 -4.82 -1.63
C GLY A 90 -11.66 -3.75 -2.72
N ARG A 91 -11.46 -2.48 -2.37
CA ARG A 91 -11.57 -1.37 -3.32
C ARG A 91 -10.44 -1.35 -4.36
N LEU A 92 -9.20 -1.70 -3.98
CA LEU A 92 -8.11 -1.83 -4.96
C LEU A 92 -8.42 -2.92 -5.97
N GLN A 93 -8.98 -4.04 -5.52
CA GLN A 93 -9.33 -5.15 -6.40
C GLN A 93 -10.39 -4.76 -7.45
N SER A 94 -11.36 -3.92 -7.08
CA SER A 94 -12.45 -3.52 -7.98
C SER A 94 -12.18 -2.24 -8.78
N GLU A 95 -11.39 -1.31 -8.24
CA GLU A 95 -11.29 0.06 -8.77
C GLU A 95 -9.91 0.41 -9.33
N MET A 96 -8.82 -0.22 -8.90
CA MET A 96 -7.45 0.26 -9.19
C MET A 96 -7.16 0.39 -10.69
N ALA A 97 -7.62 -0.57 -11.50
CA ALA A 97 -7.41 -0.55 -12.95
C ALA A 97 -8.07 0.66 -13.64
N ASN A 98 -9.08 1.30 -13.03
CA ASN A 98 -9.73 2.49 -13.58
C ASN A 98 -8.92 3.77 -13.37
N TYR A 99 -7.94 3.75 -12.47
CA TYR A 99 -7.13 4.90 -12.10
C TYR A 99 -5.65 4.72 -12.43
N LEU A 100 -5.20 3.48 -12.56
CA LEU A 100 -3.81 3.13 -12.76
C LEU A 100 -3.67 2.09 -13.87
N ASP A 101 -3.58 2.60 -15.10
CA ASP A 101 -3.17 1.85 -16.27
C ASP A 101 -1.85 2.44 -16.77
N LEU A 102 -0.78 1.64 -16.71
CA LEU A 102 0.58 2.07 -17.05
C LEU A 102 0.80 2.19 -18.56
N ASN A 103 -0.13 1.70 -19.38
CA ASN A 103 -0.05 1.83 -20.84
C ASN A 103 -0.53 3.20 -21.33
N VAL A 104 -1.14 3.99 -20.45
CA VAL A 104 -1.64 5.33 -20.76
C VAL A 104 -1.15 6.33 -19.73
N LYS A 105 -1.22 7.62 -20.07
CA LYS A 105 -0.87 8.68 -19.13
C LYS A 105 -1.88 8.68 -17.98
N VAL A 106 -1.36 8.46 -16.77
CA VAL A 106 -2.17 8.47 -15.54
C VAL A 106 -2.66 9.89 -15.21
N ASP A 107 -3.97 10.05 -14.96
CA ASP A 107 -4.53 11.28 -14.42
C ASP A 107 -4.20 11.39 -12.93
N ALA A 108 -3.11 12.10 -12.65
CA ALA A 108 -2.59 12.31 -11.29
C ALA A 108 -3.61 12.96 -10.35
N ALA A 109 -4.47 13.85 -10.84
CA ALA A 109 -5.46 14.54 -10.01
C ALA A 109 -6.59 13.59 -9.61
N ARG A 110 -7.14 12.85 -10.59
CA ARG A 110 -8.18 11.86 -10.37
C ARG A 110 -7.69 10.71 -9.48
N LEU A 111 -6.46 10.24 -9.70
CA LEU A 111 -5.84 9.20 -8.86
C LEU A 111 -5.64 9.70 -7.42
N SER A 112 -5.16 10.93 -7.25
CA SER A 112 -4.96 11.52 -5.91
C SER A 112 -6.26 11.62 -5.12
N GLN A 113 -7.34 12.08 -5.76
CA GLN A 113 -8.67 12.16 -5.14
C GLN A 113 -9.18 10.78 -4.73
N TRP A 114 -9.01 9.77 -5.60
CA TRP A 114 -9.39 8.41 -5.30
C TRP A 114 -8.58 7.84 -4.14
N LEU A 115 -7.25 7.99 -4.13
CA LEU A 115 -6.40 7.54 -3.03
C LEU A 115 -6.76 8.21 -1.69
N LEU A 116 -7.03 9.52 -1.68
CA LEU A 116 -7.44 10.23 -0.47
C LEU A 116 -8.84 9.85 0.03
N SER A 117 -9.66 9.18 -0.79
CA SER A 117 -10.97 8.68 -0.36
C SER A 117 -10.89 7.44 0.54
N PHE A 118 -9.71 6.80 0.64
CA PHE A 118 -9.54 5.62 1.50
C PHE A 118 -9.30 6.02 2.94
N ASP A 119 -10.01 5.36 3.85
CA ASP A 119 -9.72 5.48 5.27
C ASP A 119 -8.31 4.97 5.58
N GLY A 120 -7.46 5.84 6.13
CA GLY A 120 -6.06 5.55 6.45
C GLY A 120 -5.04 6.02 5.42
N ILE A 121 -5.46 6.58 4.27
CA ILE A 121 -4.58 7.27 3.33
C ILE A 121 -4.67 8.77 3.58
N GLY A 122 -3.57 9.35 4.07
CA GLY A 122 -3.45 10.79 4.30
C GLY A 122 -2.48 11.47 3.33
N PRO A 123 -2.30 12.80 3.45
CA PRO A 123 -1.41 13.57 2.58
C PRO A 123 0.01 13.00 2.50
N LYS A 124 0.56 12.47 3.60
CA LYS A 124 1.92 11.90 3.59
C LYS A 124 2.00 10.59 2.79
N THR A 125 1.01 9.71 2.91
CA THR A 125 0.93 8.49 2.10
C THR A 125 0.84 8.85 0.62
N LEU A 126 -0.01 9.83 0.29
CA LEU A 126 -0.19 10.30 -1.08
C LEU A 126 1.11 10.91 -1.63
N GLU A 127 1.76 11.79 -0.87
CA GLU A 127 3.03 12.45 -1.26
C GLU A 127 4.10 11.41 -1.65
N ILE A 128 4.30 10.39 -0.80
CA ILE A 128 5.28 9.33 -1.04
C ILE A 128 4.91 8.52 -2.30
N PHE A 129 3.62 8.19 -2.47
CA PHE A 129 3.14 7.44 -3.62
C PHE A 129 3.34 8.22 -4.94
N MET A 130 2.88 9.48 -4.98
CA MET A 130 2.90 10.32 -6.18
C MET A 130 4.32 10.66 -6.62
N ARG A 131 5.30 10.70 -5.71
CA ARG A 131 6.70 10.89 -6.05
C ARG A 131 7.23 9.80 -7.00
N GLU A 132 6.91 8.54 -6.73
CA GLU A 132 7.28 7.43 -7.63
C GLU A 132 6.47 7.49 -8.93
N LEU A 133 5.17 7.81 -8.86
CA LEU A 133 4.33 7.96 -10.06
C LEU A 133 4.89 8.99 -11.04
N HIS A 134 5.25 10.18 -10.56
CA HIS A 134 5.84 11.21 -11.40
C HIS A 134 7.20 10.81 -11.97
N SER A 135 7.94 9.93 -11.29
CA SER A 135 9.23 9.44 -11.79
C SER A 135 9.05 8.36 -12.85
N ALA A 136 8.03 7.51 -12.72
CA ALA A 136 7.71 6.44 -13.66
C ALA A 136 6.94 6.92 -14.92
N GLN A 137 6.25 8.06 -14.83
CA GLN A 137 5.47 8.65 -15.92
C GLN A 137 6.20 9.83 -16.61
N ARG A 138 7.52 9.93 -16.40
CA ARG A 138 8.39 10.92 -17.05
C ARG A 138 8.75 10.53 -18.47
#